data_AF-A0A0Q9YKD7-F1
#
_entry.id   AF-A0A0Q9YKD7-F1
#
_cell.length_a   1.000
_cell.length_b   1.000
_cell.length_c   1.000
_cell.angle_alpha   90.00
_cell.angle_beta   90.00
_cell.angle_gamma   90.00
#
_symmetry.space_group_name_H-M   'P 1'
#
loop_
_entity.id
_entity.type
_entity.pdbx_description
1 polymer ?
#
loop_
_entity_poly.entity_id
_entity_poly.type
_entity_poly.pdbx_seq_one_letter_code
_entity_poly.pdbx_strand_id
1 'polypeptide(L)'
;MGLFQFEGQIKYEKTLDKKGRPVFKLFIYVRKEGHRGKVWDVSWKARGGRVGKGVSGGEESLSSLLFALSLLQNLENRASFIVMDEFDSALDENRKAKVFELYAEELQRKLIILSPKGHEDEYYNRFSKAFIVSHDPTELRSKVKGIKLNSAKNLV
;
A
#
# COMPACT_ATOMS: atom_id res chain seq x y z
N MET A 1 -11.73 -7.40 -9.07
CA MET A 1 -11.01 -8.15 -8.01
C MET A 1 -10.04 -9.23 -8.50
N GLY A 2 -9.79 -9.41 -9.82
CA GLY A 2 -8.85 -10.46 -10.32
C GLY A 2 -7.37 -10.06 -10.44
N LEU A 3 -6.99 -8.80 -10.16
CA LEU A 3 -5.64 -8.26 -10.43
C LEU A 3 -4.51 -8.89 -9.59
N PHE A 4 -4.84 -9.41 -8.41
CA PHE A 4 -3.88 -9.95 -7.44
C PHE A 4 -4.10 -11.43 -7.11
N GLN A 5 -5.06 -12.12 -7.76
CA GLN A 5 -5.38 -13.54 -7.49
C GLN A 5 -5.70 -13.84 -6.01
N PHE A 6 -6.41 -12.91 -5.36
CA PHE A 6 -6.92 -13.07 -3.99
C PHE A 6 -8.43 -12.96 -3.98
N GLU A 7 -9.06 -13.83 -3.20
CA GLU A 7 -10.44 -13.65 -2.80
C GLU A 7 -10.48 -12.96 -1.43
N GLY A 8 -11.24 -11.89 -1.34
CA GLY A 8 -11.33 -11.06 -0.14
C GLY A 8 -12.77 -10.82 0.29
N GLN A 9 -13.02 -10.83 1.59
CA GLN A 9 -14.26 -10.32 2.19
C GLN A 9 -13.92 -9.27 3.24
N ILE A 10 -14.60 -8.13 3.17
CA ILE A 10 -14.50 -7.05 4.16
C ILE A 10 -15.79 -7.05 4.98
N LYS A 11 -15.68 -7.05 6.31
CA LYS A 11 -16.81 -6.82 7.22
C LYS A 11 -16.45 -5.69 8.17
N TYR A 12 -17.38 -4.78 8.44
CA TYR A 12 -17.14 -3.69 9.37
C TYR A 12 -18.25 -3.61 10.42
N GLU A 13 -17.86 -3.17 11.60
CA GLU A 13 -18.74 -2.83 12.71
C GLU A 13 -18.46 -1.39 13.11
N LYS A 14 -19.50 -0.56 13.17
CA LYS A 14 -19.42 0.79 13.73
C LYS A 14 -20.01 0.74 15.13
N THR A 15 -19.20 1.07 16.14
CA THR A 15 -19.64 1.22 17.53
C THR A 15 -19.38 2.65 18.00
N LEU A 16 -19.96 3.05 19.12
CA LEU A 16 -19.60 4.28 19.82
C LEU A 16 -18.74 3.90 21.03
N ASP A 17 -17.66 4.64 21.28
CA ASP A 17 -16.94 4.52 22.53
C ASP A 17 -17.74 5.17 23.68
N LYS A 18 -17.25 4.99 24.92
CA LYS A 18 -17.87 5.56 26.12
C LYS A 18 -17.97 7.10 26.11
N LYS A 19 -17.29 7.79 25.19
CA LYS A 19 -17.28 9.24 25.01
C LYS A 19 -18.09 9.69 23.78
N GLY A 20 -18.87 8.78 23.17
CA GLY A 20 -19.68 9.08 21.99
C GLY A 20 -18.89 9.22 20.70
N ARG A 21 -17.61 8.81 20.67
CA ARG A 21 -16.79 8.84 19.46
C ARG A 21 -17.06 7.58 18.64
N PRO A 22 -17.26 7.68 17.32
CA PRO A 22 -17.41 6.51 16.47
C PRO A 22 -16.10 5.71 16.43
N VAL A 23 -16.19 4.43 16.75
CA VAL A 23 -15.14 3.43 16.64
C VAL A 23 -15.52 2.48 15.52
N PHE A 24 -14.63 2.29 14.56
CA PHE A 24 -14.83 1.35 13.46
C PHE A 24 -13.94 0.14 13.72
N LYS A 25 -14.56 -1.04 13.84
CA LYS A 25 -13.85 -2.32 13.79
C LYS A 25 -14.01 -2.89 12.40
N LEU A 26 -12.90 -3.20 11.76
CA LEU A 26 -12.88 -3.68 10.39
C LEU A 26 -12.19 -5.05 10.39
N PHE A 27 -12.88 -6.04 9.82
CA PHE A 27 -12.43 -7.40 9.68
C PHE A 27 -12.15 -7.68 8.21
N ILE A 28 -10.94 -8.14 7.93
CA ILE A 28 -10.50 -8.47 6.58
C ILE A 28 -10.24 -9.97 6.54
N TYR A 29 -10.90 -10.65 5.61
CA TYR A 29 -10.69 -12.05 5.32
C TYR A 29 -10.06 -12.14 3.93
N VAL A 30 -8.82 -12.62 3.82
CA VAL A 30 -8.07 -12.69 2.55
C VAL A 30 -7.58 -14.10 2.30
N ARG A 31 -7.86 -14.69 1.15
CA ARG A 31 -7.29 -15.97 0.74
C ARG A 31 -6.71 -15.89 -0.67
N LYS A 32 -5.61 -16.60 -0.90
CA LYS A 32 -5.09 -16.80 -2.25
C LYS A 32 -6.03 -17.70 -3.05
N GLU A 33 -6.30 -17.35 -4.30
CA GLU A 33 -7.06 -18.21 -5.21
C GLU A 33 -6.38 -19.58 -5.33
N GLY A 34 -7.15 -20.67 -5.15
CA GLY A 34 -6.65 -22.05 -5.18
C GLY A 34 -6.20 -22.63 -3.84
N HIS A 35 -6.16 -21.86 -2.74
CA HIS A 35 -5.92 -22.41 -1.39
C HIS A 35 -7.21 -23.01 -0.79
N ARG A 36 -7.15 -24.28 -0.36
CA ARG A 36 -8.29 -25.03 0.22
C ARG A 36 -8.62 -24.70 1.69
N GLY A 37 -7.98 -23.69 2.28
CA GLY A 37 -8.20 -23.27 3.67
C GLY A 37 -9.45 -22.39 3.85
N LYS A 38 -9.97 -22.31 5.08
CA LYS A 38 -11.06 -21.39 5.40
C LYS A 38 -10.57 -19.94 5.36
N VAL A 39 -11.39 -19.00 4.86
CA VAL A 39 -11.02 -17.57 4.69
C VAL A 39 -10.63 -16.87 6.01
N TRP A 40 -10.98 -17.46 7.15
CA TRP A 40 -10.78 -16.92 8.49
C TRP A 40 -9.41 -17.26 9.12
N ASP A 41 -8.59 -18.12 8.49
CA ASP A 41 -7.31 -18.60 9.07
C ASP A 41 -6.15 -17.58 9.03
N VAL A 42 -6.44 -16.32 8.71
CA VAL A 42 -5.43 -15.37 8.22
C VAL A 42 -4.97 -14.38 9.28
N SER A 43 -5.61 -14.30 10.45
CA SER A 43 -5.09 -13.42 11.51
C SER A 43 -5.51 -13.82 12.91
N TRP A 44 -4.78 -14.77 13.47
CA TRP A 44 -4.44 -14.72 14.89
C TRP A 44 -3.02 -15.23 15.00
N LYS A 45 -2.03 -14.33 15.04
CA LYS A 45 -0.65 -14.76 15.32
C LYS A 45 -0.65 -15.55 16.62
N ALA A 46 -0.41 -16.85 16.48
CA ALA A 46 0.48 -17.65 17.30
C ALA A 46 0.57 -17.22 18.78
N ARG A 47 -0.39 -17.65 19.60
CA ARG A 47 -0.10 -18.01 20.99
C ARG A 47 -0.06 -19.54 21.06
N GLY A 48 1.14 -20.13 21.07
CA GLY A 48 1.29 -21.58 21.31
C GLY A 48 2.13 -22.37 20.30
N GLY A 49 2.95 -21.74 19.45
CA GLY A 49 4.04 -22.45 18.75
C GLY A 49 3.64 -23.45 17.66
N ARG A 50 2.39 -23.46 17.17
CA ARG A 50 1.98 -24.23 15.99
C ARG A 50 1.76 -23.30 14.81
N VAL A 51 2.73 -23.30 13.89
CA VAL A 51 2.79 -22.43 12.72
C VAL A 51 1.82 -22.95 11.64
N GLY A 52 0.65 -22.33 11.51
CA GLY A 52 -0.13 -22.42 10.29
C GLY A 52 0.53 -21.52 9.24
N LYS A 53 0.88 -22.07 8.07
CA LYS A 53 1.35 -21.30 6.90
C LYS A 53 0.18 -20.46 6.34
N GLY A 54 -0.14 -19.36 7.01
CA GLY A 54 -1.12 -18.38 6.56
C GLY A 54 -0.40 -17.11 6.15
N VAL A 55 -0.31 -16.89 4.83
CA VAL A 55 0.20 -15.71 4.09
C VAL A 55 1.67 -15.30 4.31
N SER A 56 2.32 -14.86 3.22
CA SER A 56 3.68 -14.30 3.25
C SER A 56 3.68 -12.81 3.64
N GLY A 57 4.82 -12.26 4.07
CA GLY A 57 4.91 -10.84 4.46
C GLY A 57 4.55 -9.85 3.34
N GLY A 58 4.80 -10.20 2.07
CA GLY A 58 4.35 -9.40 0.93
C GLY A 58 2.83 -9.42 0.74
N GLU A 59 2.17 -10.52 1.10
CA GLU A 59 0.70 -10.64 1.04
C GLU A 59 0.03 -9.90 2.20
N GLU A 60 0.61 -9.95 3.40
CA GLU A 60 0.18 -9.13 4.54
C GLU A 60 0.27 -7.63 4.20
N SER A 61 1.37 -7.21 3.57
CA SER A 61 1.61 -5.82 3.16
C SER A 61 0.62 -5.38 2.08
N LEU A 62 0.41 -6.20 1.04
CA LEU A 62 -0.57 -5.91 -0.01
C LEU A 62 -1.99 -5.80 0.56
N SER A 63 -2.39 -6.71 1.45
CA SER A 63 -3.71 -6.69 2.08
C SER A 63 -3.93 -5.41 2.88
N SER A 64 -2.89 -4.96 3.60
CA SER A 64 -2.91 -3.71 4.37
C SER A 64 -3.03 -2.48 3.47
N LEU A 65 -2.42 -2.50 2.28
CA LEU A 65 -2.54 -1.42 1.29
C LEU A 65 -3.95 -1.39 0.68
N LEU A 66 -4.48 -2.52 0.22
CA LEU A 66 -5.87 -2.57 -0.29
C LEU A 66 -6.89 -2.10 0.75
N PHE A 67 -6.62 -2.36 2.02
CA PHE A 67 -7.41 -1.83 3.13
C PHE A 67 -7.31 -0.31 3.27
N ALA A 68 -6.10 0.23 3.28
CA ALA A 68 -5.88 1.67 3.36
C ALA A 68 -6.57 2.40 2.20
N LEU A 69 -6.51 1.83 0.99
CA LEU A 69 -7.24 2.32 -0.18
C LEU A 69 -8.75 2.39 0.07
N SER A 70 -9.34 1.29 0.54
CA SER A 70 -10.78 1.22 0.86
C SER A 70 -11.19 2.29 1.88
N LEU A 71 -10.38 2.51 2.92
CA LEU A 71 -10.62 3.60 3.87
C LEU A 71 -10.56 4.98 3.19
N LEU A 72 -9.52 5.24 2.40
CA LEU A 72 -9.31 6.53 1.72
C LEU A 72 -10.41 6.88 0.72
N GLN A 73 -11.05 5.88 0.10
CA GLN A 73 -12.22 6.05 -0.76
C GLN A 73 -13.48 6.47 0.02
N ASN A 74 -13.62 6.02 1.26
CA ASN A 74 -14.81 6.22 2.10
C ASN A 74 -14.70 7.41 3.06
N LEU A 75 -13.55 8.08 3.14
CA LEU A 75 -13.41 9.31 3.92
C LEU A 75 -14.17 10.46 3.25
N GLU A 76 -15.03 11.13 4.02
CA GLU A 76 -15.76 12.33 3.59
C GLU A 76 -14.80 13.48 3.23
N ASN A 77 -13.71 13.63 3.99
CA ASN A 77 -12.67 14.60 3.70
C ASN A 77 -11.64 14.02 2.73
N ARG A 78 -11.62 14.55 1.50
CA ARG A 78 -10.70 14.13 0.43
C ARG A 78 -9.52 15.10 0.37
N ALA A 79 -8.46 14.77 1.11
CA ALA A 79 -7.18 15.47 0.97
C ALA A 79 -6.71 15.46 -0.50
N SER A 80 -6.12 16.56 -0.98
CA SER A 80 -5.67 16.70 -2.36
C SER A 80 -4.45 15.84 -2.72
N PHE A 81 -3.74 15.35 -1.70
CA PHE A 81 -2.58 14.47 -1.85
C PHE A 81 -2.53 13.39 -0.77
N ILE A 82 -1.78 12.34 -1.05
CA ILE A 82 -1.51 11.22 -0.14
C ILE A 82 -0.01 10.95 -0.15
N VAL A 83 0.57 10.74 1.03
CA VAL A 83 1.97 10.33 1.19
C VAL A 83 1.99 8.84 1.56
N MET A 84 2.73 8.04 0.79
CA MET A 84 2.95 6.62 1.04
C MET A 84 4.44 6.42 1.36
N ASP A 85 4.71 6.09 2.62
CA ASP A 85 6.07 5.91 3.15
C ASP A 85 6.45 4.44 3.14
N GLU A 86 7.59 4.13 2.50
CA GLU A 86 8.20 2.80 2.37
C GLU A 86 7.26 1.66 1.96
N PHE A 87 6.15 1.96 1.28
CA PHE A 87 5.12 0.97 0.94
C PHE A 87 5.63 -0.14 0.01
N ASP A 88 6.67 0.19 -0.75
CA ASP A 88 7.36 -0.63 -1.72
C ASP A 88 8.38 -1.58 -1.07
N SER A 89 8.71 -1.41 0.21
CA SER A 89 9.75 -2.20 0.88
C SER A 89 9.46 -3.70 0.95
N ALA A 90 8.18 -4.10 1.02
CA ALA A 90 7.73 -5.48 1.18
C ALA A 90 7.09 -6.09 -0.08
N LEU A 91 7.09 -5.37 -1.20
CA LEU A 91 6.47 -5.80 -2.45
C LEU A 91 7.55 -6.08 -3.52
N ASP A 92 7.28 -7.06 -4.39
CA ASP A 92 8.04 -7.24 -5.63
C ASP A 92 7.65 -6.17 -6.67
N GLU A 93 8.50 -5.95 -7.69
CA GLU A 93 8.32 -4.88 -8.69
C GLU A 93 6.97 -4.92 -9.39
N ASN A 94 6.48 -6.10 -9.76
CA ASN A 94 5.19 -6.26 -10.44
C ASN A 94 4.04 -5.83 -9.51
N ARG A 95 4.07 -6.23 -8.23
CA ARG A 95 3.07 -5.81 -7.24
C ARG A 95 3.14 -4.32 -6.93
N LYS A 96 4.33 -3.73 -6.84
CA LYS A 96 4.49 -2.27 -6.63
C LYS A 96 3.78 -1.47 -7.72
N ALA A 97 4.03 -1.84 -8.98
CA ALA A 97 3.40 -1.19 -10.14
C ALA A 97 1.87 -1.26 -10.08
N LYS A 98 1.32 -2.45 -9.83
CA LYS A 98 -0.13 -2.65 -9.74
C LYS A 98 -0.78 -1.89 -8.59
N VAL A 99 -0.14 -1.84 -7.42
CA VAL A 99 -0.65 -1.09 -6.27
C VAL A 99 -0.65 0.41 -6.58
N PHE A 100 0.43 0.90 -7.18
CA PHE A 100 0.53 2.31 -7.56
C PHE A 100 -0.55 2.72 -8.57
N GLU A 101 -0.71 1.95 -9.64
CA GLU A 101 -1.74 2.18 -10.66
C GLU A 101 -3.14 2.18 -10.04
N LEU A 102 -3.44 1.18 -9.20
CA LEU A 102 -4.71 1.09 -8.49
C LEU A 102 -4.98 2.32 -7.63
N TYR A 103 -4.00 2.77 -6.83
CA TYR A 103 -4.17 3.96 -6.00
C TYR A 103 -4.37 5.23 -6.82
N ALA A 104 -3.65 5.36 -7.94
CA ALA A 104 -3.77 6.53 -8.82
C ALA A 104 -5.15 6.60 -9.48
N GLU A 105 -5.63 5.46 -9.99
CA GLU A 105 -6.93 5.32 -10.65
C GLU A 105 -8.09 5.55 -9.67
N GLU A 106 -8.06 4.87 -8.52
CA GLU A 106 -9.18 4.84 -7.59
C GLU A 106 -9.31 6.12 -6.74
N LEU A 107 -8.19 6.77 -6.43
CA LEU A 107 -8.22 7.97 -5.58
C LEU A 107 -8.23 9.26 -6.39
N GLN A 108 -7.67 9.27 -7.61
CA GLN A 108 -7.51 10.45 -8.45
C GLN A 108 -6.92 11.67 -7.71
N ARG A 109 -5.96 11.40 -6.82
CA ARG A 109 -5.28 12.39 -5.97
C ARG A 109 -3.79 12.40 -6.28
N LYS A 110 -3.10 13.48 -5.88
CA LYS A 110 -1.64 13.53 -6.00
C LYS A 110 -1.00 12.52 -5.06
N LEU A 111 -0.28 11.54 -5.60
CA LEU A 111 0.47 10.57 -4.81
C LEU A 111 1.91 11.05 -4.62
N ILE A 112 2.40 10.98 -3.39
CA ILE A 112 3.80 11.25 -3.02
C ILE A 112 4.32 9.96 -2.41
N ILE A 113 5.38 9.41 -2.98
CA ILE A 113 6.01 8.19 -2.50
C ILE A 113 7.36 8.56 -1.90
N LEU A 114 7.60 8.06 -0.69
CA LEU A 114 8.89 8.11 -0.03
C LEU A 114 9.43 6.69 0.01
N SER A 115 10.60 6.47 -0.59
CA SER A 115 11.25 5.16 -0.60
C SER A 115 12.73 5.33 -0.26
N PRO A 116 13.29 4.48 0.62
CA PRO A 116 14.71 4.47 0.92
C PRO A 116 15.52 3.73 -0.17
N LYS A 117 14.83 3.05 -1.12
CA LYS A 117 15.46 2.23 -2.16
C LYS A 117 15.55 3.01 -3.45
N GLY A 118 16.69 2.87 -4.12
CA GLY A 118 16.78 3.19 -5.54
C GLY A 118 16.01 2.14 -6.35
N HIS A 119 15.33 2.57 -7.40
CA HIS A 119 14.60 1.69 -8.33
C HIS A 119 15.16 1.81 -9.75
N GLU A 120 14.73 0.92 -10.63
CA GLU A 120 15.07 0.98 -12.05
C GLU A 120 14.33 2.12 -12.77
N ASP A 121 14.82 2.52 -13.94
CA ASP A 121 14.24 3.62 -14.72
C ASP A 121 12.75 3.42 -15.04
N GLU A 122 12.33 2.17 -15.27
CA GLU A 122 10.92 1.82 -15.49
C GLU A 122 10.02 2.23 -14.32
N TYR A 123 10.52 2.15 -13.08
CA TYR A 123 9.79 2.59 -11.90
C TYR A 123 9.67 4.12 -11.89
N TYR A 124 10.78 4.83 -12.08
CA TYR A 124 10.79 6.31 -12.07
C TYR A 124 9.94 6.92 -13.19
N ASN A 125 9.87 6.28 -14.35
CA ASN A 125 9.07 6.74 -15.50
C ASN A 125 7.56 6.75 -15.23
N ARG A 126 7.09 6.09 -14.16
CA ARG A 126 5.68 6.14 -13.71
C ARG A 126 5.33 7.43 -12.98
N PHE A 127 6.33 8.21 -12.57
CA PHE A 127 6.13 9.43 -11.81
C PHE A 127 6.19 10.66 -12.71
N SER A 128 5.48 11.72 -12.31
CA SER A 128 5.60 13.02 -12.98
C SER A 128 6.86 13.77 -12.59
N LYS A 129 7.36 13.52 -11.37
CA LYS A 129 8.58 14.11 -10.80
C LYS A 129 9.20 13.09 -9.87
N ALA A 130 10.53 13.01 -9.88
CA ALA A 130 11.30 12.20 -8.94
C ALA A 130 12.44 13.05 -8.36
N PHE A 131 12.68 12.89 -7.07
CA PHE A 131 13.73 13.60 -6.33
C PHE A 131 14.55 12.58 -5.54
N ILE A 132 15.86 12.80 -5.52
CA ILE A 132 16.81 12.05 -4.70
C ILE A 132 17.21 12.95 -3.54
N VAL A 133 17.02 12.46 -2.32
CA VAL A 133 17.56 13.09 -1.12
C VAL A 133 18.80 12.30 -0.72
N SER A 134 19.95 12.98 -0.72
CA SER A 134 21.24 12.41 -0.33
C SER A 134 21.76 13.13 0.91
N HIS A 135 22.32 12.38 1.86
CA HIS A 135 22.95 12.93 3.05
C HIS A 135 24.43 12.55 3.07
N ASP A 136 25.29 13.54 3.26
CA ASP A 136 26.69 13.33 3.59
C ASP A 136 26.81 13.35 5.12
N PRO A 137 27.24 12.26 5.78
CA PRO A 137 27.31 12.20 7.24
C PRO A 137 28.31 13.20 7.84
N THR A 138 29.19 13.80 7.03
CA THR A 138 30.11 14.86 7.45
C THR A 138 29.47 16.26 7.42
N GLU A 139 28.32 16.41 6.76
CA GLU A 139 27.56 17.66 6.66
C GLU A 139 26.20 17.51 7.36
N LEU A 140 25.83 18.42 8.27
CA LEU A 140 24.51 18.41 8.96
C LEU A 140 23.34 18.83 8.04
N ARG A 141 23.45 18.65 6.72
CA ARG A 141 22.45 19.07 5.73
C ARG A 141 22.24 17.98 4.68
N SER A 142 20.98 17.73 4.35
CA SER A 142 20.62 16.88 3.22
C SER A 142 20.59 17.70 1.93
N LYS A 143 21.05 17.09 0.83
CA LYS A 143 21.02 17.66 -0.52
C LYS A 143 19.88 17.01 -1.29
N VAL A 144 19.13 17.80 -2.06
CA VAL A 144 18.02 17.32 -2.89
C VAL A 144 18.35 17.55 -4.36
N LYS A 145 18.21 16.52 -5.19
CA LYS A 145 18.42 16.59 -6.64
C LYS A 145 17.18 16.07 -7.37
N GLY A 146 16.71 16.78 -8.39
CA GLY A 146 15.64 16.30 -9.26
C GLY A 146 16.20 15.37 -10.34
N ILE A 147 15.49 14.27 -10.63
CA ILE A 147 15.80 13.39 -11.76
C ILE A 147 15.09 13.91 -13.01
N LYS A 148 15.82 14.01 -14.13
CA LYS A 148 15.20 14.29 -15.43
C LYS A 148 14.55 13.00 -15.93
N LEU A 149 13.23 12.94 -15.85
CA LEU A 149 12.47 11.79 -16.33
C LEU A 149 12.31 11.86 -17.85
N ASN A 150 12.58 10.74 -18.52
CA ASN A 150 12.35 10.63 -19.96
C ASN A 150 10.84 10.57 -20.18
N SER A 151 10.26 11.71 -20.52
CA SER A 151 8.82 11.86 -20.72
C SER A 151 8.41 11.23 -22.05
N ALA A 152 8.26 9.91 -22.11
CA ALA A 152 7.46 9.26 -23.15
C ALA A 152 6.01 9.16 -22.66
N LYS A 153 5.32 10.31 -22.56
CA LYS A 153 3.87 10.31 -22.34
C LYS A 153 3.16 10.23 -23.68
N ASN A 154 2.59 9.08 -23.99
CA ASN A 154 1.29 9.03 -24.65
C ASN A 154 0.28 8.65 -23.56
N LEU A 155 -0.34 9.66 -22.95
CA LEU A 155 -1.55 9.51 -22.14
C LEU A 155 -2.66 10.19 -22.94
N VAL A 156 -3.55 9.36 -23.50
CA VAL A 156 -4.88 9.75 -23.98
C VAL A 156 -5.84 9.64 -22.80
#